data_AF-A0A960V987-F1
#
_entry.id   AF-A0A960V987-F1
#
_cell.length_a   1.000
_cell.length_b   1.000
_cell.length_c   1.000
_cell.angle_alpha   90.00
_cell.angle_beta   90.00
_cell.angle_gamma   90.00
#
_symmetry.space_group_name_H-M   'P 1'
#
loop_
_entity.id
_entity.type
_entity.pdbx_description
1 polymer ?
#
loop_
_entity_poly.entity_id
_entity_poly.type
_entity_poly.pdbx_seq_one_letter_code
_entity_poly.pdbx_strand_id
1 'polypeptide(L)'
;LNKLAESIRVLNEKITKIEAMGDNPNDLYDRRDKLVEDLGALVDVSIGRSDKDEFMVFIGQQIYIQGSKKNEIYLAGNANYEGKLDLYWKQNDERVILESGRLQGLIEVRDFVLNEKINNVDSFAVNLMDTVNSIHKDGFGINGKTNIDFFEKRTLANNTFGDYDTNGDGVNDITAIFRVTGKTSLDKDKVLGINGQITLLKNDGKATPVIIPYSQDDTLSAVMNRINNSRAGVVASLNQDNQLTLKATVSEENPKNNFIIQHLEDSGNLLVGMSGILVSSGTSGAFDHRRVGEINKFQARAEDITLTSHYHPASHVKVNKEIISNVMSIAASRGKDVGGVQDYNTPHGHKDGANALLMASALRDNSIMVEYNTTFSEFYTSGIAKLGIEAREARQEVETRNALMTEYENMRQSIMGVSLDEEMAQMVQFQQSYNASAKMINMQNEMLDVIINRLGV
;
A
#
# COMPACT_ATOMS: atom_id res chain seq x y z
N LEU A 1 11.19 10.06 -18.80
CA LEU A 1 12.61 10.11 -18.36
C LEU A 1 13.58 9.89 -19.52
N ASN A 2 13.74 8.67 -20.06
CA ASN A 2 14.79 8.37 -21.05
C ASN A 2 14.80 9.25 -22.32
N LYS A 3 13.61 9.70 -22.77
CA LYS A 3 13.48 10.64 -23.90
C LYS A 3 14.02 12.04 -23.57
N LEU A 4 13.70 12.57 -22.39
CA LEU A 4 14.22 13.89 -21.94
C LEU A 4 15.74 13.83 -21.78
N ALA A 5 16.26 12.75 -21.19
CA ALA A 5 17.70 12.56 -21.06
C ALA A 5 18.40 12.46 -22.42
N GLU A 6 17.78 11.81 -23.41
CA GLU A 6 18.32 11.81 -24.78
C GLU A 6 18.39 13.21 -25.37
N SER A 7 17.32 13.99 -25.23
CA SER A 7 17.28 15.36 -25.74
C SER A 7 18.33 16.26 -25.07
N ILE A 8 18.51 16.15 -23.75
CA ILE A 8 19.55 16.89 -23.00
C ILE A 8 20.94 16.45 -23.44
N ARG A 9 21.18 15.13 -23.57
CA ARG A 9 22.46 14.58 -24.05
C ARG A 9 22.83 15.11 -25.43
N VAL A 10 21.86 15.13 -26.37
CA VAL A 10 22.04 15.68 -27.71
C VAL A 10 22.30 17.18 -27.69
N LEU A 11 21.63 17.93 -26.80
CA LEU A 11 21.91 19.36 -26.63
C LEU A 11 23.30 19.63 -26.06
N ASN A 12 23.73 18.88 -25.05
CA ASN A 12 25.08 18.98 -24.50
C ASN A 12 26.13 18.76 -25.59
N GLU A 13 25.96 17.74 -26.44
CA GLU A 13 26.87 17.49 -27.56
C GLU A 13 26.93 18.67 -28.55
N LYS A 14 25.82 19.36 -28.80
CA LYS A 14 25.78 20.55 -29.67
C LYS A 14 26.43 21.77 -29.01
N ILE A 15 26.14 22.01 -27.74
CA ILE A 15 26.70 23.10 -26.94
C ILE A 15 28.22 23.00 -26.94
N THR A 16 28.77 21.83 -26.56
CA THR A 16 30.22 21.62 -26.53
C THR A 16 30.88 21.83 -27.90
N LYS A 17 30.21 21.47 -29.00
CA LYS A 17 30.72 21.73 -30.36
C LYS A 17 30.79 23.22 -30.69
N ILE A 18 29.78 23.99 -30.30
CA ILE A 18 29.73 25.44 -30.58
C ILE A 18 30.71 26.21 -29.68
N GLU A 19 30.79 25.86 -28.40
CA GLU A 19 31.77 26.43 -27.46
C GLU A 19 33.21 26.18 -27.92
N ALA A 20 33.50 24.98 -28.44
CA ALA A 20 34.81 24.64 -29.01
C ALA A 20 35.17 25.47 -30.25
N MET A 21 34.19 26.04 -30.95
CA MET A 21 34.39 26.98 -32.06
C MET A 21 34.56 28.43 -31.59
N GLY A 22 34.40 28.70 -30.29
CA GLY A 22 34.52 30.03 -29.68
C GLY A 22 33.21 30.85 -29.66
N ASP A 23 32.11 30.27 -30.12
CA ASP A 23 30.78 30.89 -30.12
C ASP A 23 30.02 30.61 -28.81
N ASN A 24 29.07 31.48 -28.46
CA ASN A 24 28.25 31.34 -27.25
C ASN A 24 26.81 30.88 -27.59
N PRO A 25 26.41 29.64 -27.28
CA PRO A 25 25.13 29.08 -27.70
C PRO A 25 23.98 29.36 -26.71
N ASN A 26 23.69 30.65 -26.45
CA ASN A 26 22.67 31.08 -25.48
C ASN A 26 21.31 30.35 -25.64
N ASP A 27 20.76 30.32 -26.86
CA ASP A 27 19.49 29.64 -27.16
C ASP A 27 19.50 28.13 -26.81
N LEU A 28 20.66 27.47 -26.88
CA LEU A 28 20.77 26.05 -26.53
C LEU A 28 20.83 25.84 -25.03
N TYR A 29 21.43 26.77 -24.27
CA TYR A 29 21.36 26.74 -22.81
C TYR A 29 19.92 26.88 -22.35
N ASP A 30 19.16 27.84 -22.90
CA ASP A 30 17.75 28.03 -22.54
C ASP A 30 16.92 26.77 -22.82
N ARG A 31 17.14 26.14 -23.98
CA ARG A 31 16.48 24.87 -24.31
C ARG A 31 16.89 23.74 -23.38
N ARG A 32 18.17 23.64 -23.00
CA ARG A 32 18.65 22.62 -22.07
C ARG A 32 18.03 22.82 -20.71
N ASP A 33 18.02 24.05 -20.21
CA ASP A 33 17.50 24.41 -18.90
C ASP A 33 15.99 24.15 -18.85
N LYS A 34 15.26 24.42 -19.95
CA LYS A 34 13.85 24.04 -20.06
C LYS A 34 13.64 22.53 -19.98
N LEU A 35 14.46 21.74 -20.67
CA LEU A 35 14.38 20.28 -20.58
C LEU A 35 14.75 19.73 -19.20
N VAL A 36 15.68 20.38 -18.50
CA VAL A 36 16.04 20.03 -17.12
C VAL A 36 14.90 20.40 -16.17
N GLU A 37 14.22 21.53 -16.37
CA GLU A 37 13.00 21.90 -15.62
C GLU A 37 11.88 20.87 -15.84
N ASP A 38 11.62 20.48 -17.10
CA ASP A 38 10.63 19.45 -17.43
C ASP A 38 11.00 18.07 -16.85
N LEU A 39 12.30 17.77 -16.74
CA LEU A 39 12.79 16.56 -16.07
C LEU A 39 12.60 16.65 -14.55
N GLY A 40 12.89 17.80 -13.94
CA GLY A 40 12.72 18.10 -12.52
C GLY A 40 11.26 18.07 -12.05
N ALA A 41 10.31 18.37 -12.94
CA ALA A 41 8.89 18.20 -12.65
C ALA A 41 8.50 16.71 -12.49
N LEU A 42 9.24 15.79 -13.11
CA LEU A 42 8.97 14.35 -13.05
C LEU A 42 9.68 13.65 -11.90
N VAL A 43 10.95 13.99 -11.68
CA VAL A 43 11.84 13.34 -10.70
C VAL A 43 12.74 14.39 -10.06
N ASP A 44 13.18 14.11 -8.84
CA ASP A 44 14.21 14.92 -8.19
C ASP A 44 15.51 14.92 -9.00
N VAL A 45 15.93 16.10 -9.47
CA VAL A 45 17.17 16.27 -10.20
C VAL A 45 18.06 17.30 -9.54
N SER A 46 19.35 16.99 -9.45
CA SER A 46 20.37 17.97 -9.09
C SER A 46 21.34 18.15 -10.24
N ILE A 47 21.85 19.37 -10.38
CA ILE A 47 22.78 19.75 -11.44
C ILE A 47 24.16 19.90 -10.81
N GLY A 48 25.16 19.27 -11.41
CA GLY A 48 26.56 19.44 -11.05
C GLY A 48 27.39 19.91 -12.23
N ARG A 49 28.54 20.51 -11.91
CA ARG A 49 29.59 20.84 -12.87
C ARG A 49 30.93 20.38 -12.29
N SER A 50 31.64 19.50 -12.99
CA SER A 50 33.00 19.08 -12.59
C SER A 50 34.03 20.08 -13.13
N ASP A 51 33.84 20.49 -14.39
CA ASP A 51 34.61 21.52 -15.08
C ASP A 51 33.65 22.54 -15.72
N LYS A 52 34.20 23.64 -16.26
CA LYS A 52 33.42 24.70 -16.93
C LYS A 52 32.50 24.14 -18.04
N ASP A 53 32.94 23.07 -18.71
CA ASP A 53 32.31 22.52 -19.91
C ASP A 53 31.57 21.20 -19.66
N GLU A 54 31.58 20.67 -18.43
CA GLU A 54 30.99 19.36 -18.11
C GLU A 54 29.70 19.50 -17.29
N PHE A 55 28.57 19.50 -17.99
CA PHE A 55 27.23 19.52 -17.38
C PHE A 55 26.80 18.12 -16.95
N MET A 56 26.48 17.96 -15.67
CA MET A 56 25.98 16.72 -15.09
C MET A 56 24.58 16.89 -14.50
N VAL A 57 23.73 15.90 -14.72
CA VAL A 57 22.41 15.78 -14.09
C VAL A 57 22.38 14.50 -13.29
N PHE A 58 22.00 14.60 -12.03
CA PHE A 58 21.88 13.48 -11.10
C PHE A 58 20.41 13.23 -10.78
N ILE A 59 20.08 11.97 -10.48
CA ILE A 59 18.84 11.59 -9.80
C ILE A 59 19.26 10.93 -8.49
N GLY A 60 18.90 11.54 -7.36
CA GLY A 60 19.49 11.19 -6.07
C GLY A 60 21.01 11.31 -6.10
N GLN A 61 21.72 10.24 -5.75
CA GLN A 61 23.18 10.19 -5.73
C GLN A 61 23.81 9.67 -7.04
N GLN A 62 23.01 9.25 -8.02
CA GLN A 62 23.51 8.65 -9.26
C GLN A 62 23.50 9.63 -10.42
N ILE A 63 24.58 9.61 -11.21
CA ILE A 63 24.67 10.37 -12.46
C ILE A 63 23.64 9.80 -13.44
N TYR A 64 22.75 10.66 -13.92
CA TYR A 64 21.81 10.30 -14.99
C TYR A 64 22.32 10.75 -16.36
N ILE A 65 22.91 11.94 -16.43
CA ILE A 65 23.46 12.54 -17.64
C ILE A 65 24.81 13.15 -17.30
N GLN A 66 25.83 12.90 -18.12
CA GLN A 66 27.16 13.50 -17.99
C GLN A 66 27.65 13.86 -19.39
N GLY A 67 27.68 15.16 -19.68
CA GLY A 67 28.04 15.68 -21.01
C GLY A 67 27.20 15.01 -22.11
N SER A 68 27.88 14.31 -23.02
CA SER A 68 27.28 13.61 -24.17
C SER A 68 26.89 12.15 -23.88
N LYS A 69 26.99 11.68 -22.63
CA LYS A 69 26.57 10.36 -22.18
C LYS A 69 25.33 10.44 -21.29
N LYS A 70 24.50 9.40 -21.34
CA LYS A 70 23.36 9.22 -20.42
C LYS A 70 23.31 7.78 -19.93
N ASN A 71 22.75 7.60 -18.75
CA ASN A 71 22.31 6.33 -18.23
C ASN A 71 20.85 6.08 -18.61
N GLU A 72 20.43 4.81 -18.61
CA GLU A 72 19.05 4.43 -18.92
C GLU A 72 18.35 3.87 -17.69
N ILE A 73 17.07 4.21 -17.55
CA ILE A 73 16.20 3.64 -16.54
C ILE A 73 15.20 2.69 -17.21
N TYR A 74 14.95 1.54 -16.61
CA TYR A 74 13.94 0.59 -17.07
C TYR A 74 12.98 0.22 -15.93
N LEU A 75 11.84 -0.38 -16.31
CA LEU A 75 10.85 -0.87 -15.36
C LEU A 75 11.01 -2.38 -15.20
N ALA A 76 11.03 -2.86 -13.97
CA ALA A 76 10.99 -4.29 -13.65
C ALA A 76 9.86 -4.59 -12.66
N GLY A 77 9.31 -5.80 -12.74
CA GLY A 77 8.28 -6.27 -11.82
C GLY A 77 8.82 -6.44 -10.41
N ASN A 78 8.01 -6.09 -9.42
CA ASN A 78 8.32 -6.33 -8.01
C ASN A 78 7.75 -7.70 -7.58
N ALA A 79 8.62 -8.62 -7.16
CA ALA A 79 8.19 -9.97 -6.76
C ALA A 79 7.28 -9.99 -5.51
N ASN A 80 7.43 -8.99 -4.63
CA ASN A 80 6.68 -8.89 -3.39
C ASN A 80 5.29 -8.27 -3.58
N TYR A 81 5.05 -7.54 -4.67
CA TYR A 81 3.80 -6.82 -4.89
C TYR A 81 3.23 -7.10 -6.29
N GLU A 82 2.03 -7.66 -6.32
CA GLU A 82 1.34 -8.00 -7.57
C GLU A 82 1.15 -6.78 -8.47
N GLY A 83 1.56 -6.91 -9.74
CA GLY A 83 1.37 -5.87 -10.75
C GLY A 83 2.16 -4.59 -10.55
N LYS A 84 3.03 -4.49 -9.53
CA LYS A 84 3.85 -3.30 -9.29
C LYS A 84 5.13 -3.32 -10.10
N LEU A 85 5.47 -2.16 -10.66
CA LEU A 85 6.70 -1.92 -11.39
C LEU A 85 7.58 -0.94 -10.60
N ASP A 86 8.85 -1.27 -10.44
CA ASP A 86 9.86 -0.40 -9.88
C ASP A 86 10.83 0.06 -10.98
N LEU A 87 11.51 1.18 -10.73
CA LEU A 87 12.49 1.75 -11.63
C LEU A 87 13.88 1.23 -11.26
N TYR A 88 14.63 0.81 -12.28
CA TYR A 88 16.00 0.30 -12.13
C TYR A 88 16.94 0.96 -13.11
N TRP A 89 18.18 1.14 -12.68
CA TRP A 89 19.28 1.60 -13.49
C TRP A 89 19.79 0.48 -14.39
N LYS A 90 19.82 0.69 -15.70
CA LYS A 90 20.23 -0.33 -16.67
C LYS A 90 21.71 -0.72 -16.54
N GLN A 91 22.56 0.17 -16.01
CA GLN A 91 24.00 -0.09 -15.91
C GLN A 91 24.39 -1.08 -14.82
N ASN A 92 23.62 -1.19 -13.75
CA ASN A 92 23.98 -1.95 -12.55
C ASN A 92 22.80 -2.69 -11.89
N ASP A 93 21.60 -2.61 -12.48
CA ASP A 93 20.37 -3.21 -11.95
C ASP A 93 20.02 -2.77 -10.53
N GLU A 94 20.51 -1.60 -10.09
CA GLU A 94 20.13 -1.00 -8.82
C GLU A 94 18.81 -0.24 -8.92
N ARG A 95 18.02 -0.25 -7.85
CA ARG A 95 16.76 0.50 -7.79
C ARG A 95 17.02 2.01 -7.85
N VAL A 96 16.25 2.72 -8.66
CA VAL A 96 16.26 4.18 -8.69
C VAL A 96 15.57 4.70 -7.43
N ILE A 97 16.29 5.47 -6.62
CA ILE A 97 15.75 6.14 -5.43
C ILE A 97 15.28 7.52 -5.84
N LEU A 98 14.01 7.83 -5.57
CA LEU A 98 13.40 9.12 -5.84
C LEU A 98 12.99 9.77 -4.52
N GLU A 99 13.35 11.03 -4.33
CA GLU A 99 12.99 11.79 -3.12
C GLU A 99 11.77 12.69 -3.35
N SER A 100 11.64 13.21 -4.58
CA SER A 100 10.58 14.16 -4.96
C SER A 100 10.18 14.02 -6.44
N GLY A 101 9.26 14.88 -6.88
CA GLY A 101 8.75 14.91 -8.24
C GLY A 101 7.46 14.10 -8.42
N ARG A 102 6.81 14.28 -9.57
CA ARG A 102 5.53 13.62 -9.87
C ARG A 102 5.60 12.10 -9.78
N LEU A 103 6.72 11.49 -10.16
CA LEU A 103 6.86 10.04 -10.16
C LEU A 103 6.92 9.47 -8.75
N GLN A 104 7.63 10.14 -7.83
CA GLN A 104 7.65 9.75 -6.42
C GLN A 104 6.26 9.86 -5.80
N GLY A 105 5.53 10.96 -6.05
CA GLY A 105 4.16 11.11 -5.56
C GLY A 105 3.20 10.03 -6.11
N LEU A 106 3.37 9.61 -7.37
CA LEU A 106 2.61 8.48 -7.93
C LEU A 106 2.95 7.15 -7.25
N ILE A 107 4.22 6.91 -6.93
CA ILE A 107 4.67 5.72 -6.20
C ILE A 107 4.07 5.73 -4.79
N GLU A 108 4.10 6.86 -4.08
CA GLU A 108 3.52 6.98 -2.75
C GLU A 108 2.01 6.73 -2.73
N VAL A 109 1.28 7.32 -3.69
CA VAL A 109 -0.16 7.07 -3.84
C VAL A 109 -0.41 5.58 -4.12
N ARG A 110 0.34 4.97 -5.03
CA ARG A 110 0.19 3.55 -5.37
C ARG A 110 0.52 2.63 -4.20
N ASP A 111 1.61 2.89 -3.48
CA ASP A 111 2.21 1.94 -2.55
C ASP A 111 1.71 2.08 -1.13
N PHE A 112 1.27 3.27 -0.72
CA PHE A 112 0.74 3.50 0.62
C PHE A 112 -0.75 3.80 0.57
N VAL A 113 -1.16 4.86 -0.13
CA VAL A 113 -2.54 5.35 -0.06
C VAL A 113 -3.53 4.35 -0.65
N LEU A 114 -3.32 3.90 -1.89
CA LEU A 114 -4.22 2.95 -2.55
C LEU A 114 -4.21 1.59 -1.87
N ASN A 115 -3.04 1.11 -1.44
CA ASN A 115 -2.92 -0.13 -0.69
C ASN A 115 -3.74 -0.09 0.62
N GLU A 116 -3.65 0.99 1.40
CA GLU A 116 -4.46 1.16 2.61
C GLU A 116 -5.96 1.13 2.27
N LYS A 117 -6.39 1.82 1.21
CA LYS A 117 -7.82 1.83 0.84
C LYS A 117 -8.30 0.46 0.33
N ILE A 118 -7.49 -0.25 -0.46
CA ILE A 118 -7.79 -1.60 -0.91
C ILE A 118 -7.92 -2.53 0.30
N ASN A 119 -6.97 -2.50 1.23
CA ASN A 119 -7.01 -3.27 2.47
C ASN A 119 -8.28 -2.99 3.28
N ASN A 120 -8.72 -1.73 3.38
CA ASN A 120 -9.97 -1.39 4.08
C ASN A 120 -11.21 -2.02 3.42
N VAL A 121 -11.31 -1.99 2.10
CA VAL A 121 -12.43 -2.60 1.36
C VAL A 121 -12.35 -4.12 1.42
N ASP A 122 -11.15 -4.68 1.37
CA ASP A 122 -10.91 -6.12 1.51
C ASP A 122 -11.27 -6.62 2.91
N SER A 123 -10.87 -5.90 3.97
CA SER A 123 -11.25 -6.17 5.36
C SER A 123 -12.77 -6.13 5.55
N PHE A 124 -13.44 -5.15 4.93
CA PHE A 124 -14.91 -5.10 4.92
C PHE A 124 -15.51 -6.34 4.24
N ALA A 125 -15.02 -6.68 3.05
CA ALA A 125 -15.52 -7.81 2.27
C ALA A 125 -15.34 -9.16 2.99
N VAL A 126 -14.13 -9.44 3.48
CA VAL A 126 -13.82 -10.69 4.20
C VAL A 126 -14.67 -10.84 5.45
N ASN A 127 -14.83 -9.76 6.24
CA ASN A 127 -15.67 -9.85 7.43
C ASN A 127 -17.14 -10.02 7.09
N LEU A 128 -17.64 -9.31 6.07
CA LEU A 128 -19.03 -9.43 5.66
C LEU A 128 -19.31 -10.87 5.23
N MET A 129 -18.45 -11.42 4.37
CA MET A 129 -18.58 -12.80 3.89
C MET A 129 -18.50 -13.79 5.04
N ASP A 130 -17.49 -13.72 5.90
CA ASP A 130 -17.30 -14.66 7.02
C ASP A 130 -18.44 -14.58 8.05
N THR A 131 -18.89 -13.38 8.41
CA THR A 131 -19.98 -13.19 9.38
C THR A 131 -21.30 -13.69 8.82
N VAL A 132 -21.65 -13.34 7.59
CA VAL A 132 -22.90 -13.81 6.98
C VAL A 132 -22.84 -15.31 6.75
N ASN A 133 -21.73 -15.84 6.22
CA ASN A 133 -21.59 -17.27 5.96
C ASN A 133 -21.62 -18.10 7.25
N SER A 134 -20.91 -17.68 8.29
CA SER A 134 -20.89 -18.41 9.57
C SER A 134 -22.27 -18.52 10.21
N ILE A 135 -23.11 -17.50 10.10
CA ILE A 135 -24.49 -17.54 10.63
C ILE A 135 -25.44 -18.24 9.65
N HIS A 136 -25.26 -18.04 8.34
CA HIS A 136 -26.13 -18.61 7.31
C HIS A 136 -25.99 -20.13 7.21
N LYS A 137 -24.78 -20.68 7.34
CA LYS A 137 -24.56 -22.12 7.32
C LYS A 137 -25.33 -22.83 8.45
N ASP A 138 -25.46 -22.18 9.62
CA ASP A 138 -26.16 -22.71 10.82
C ASP A 138 -27.69 -22.54 10.74
N GLY A 139 -28.20 -21.93 9.67
CA GLY A 139 -29.62 -21.69 9.47
C GLY A 139 -30.28 -22.73 8.57
N PHE A 140 -31.59 -22.53 8.38
CA PHE A 140 -32.42 -23.34 7.50
C PHE A 140 -33.15 -22.48 6.47
N GLY A 141 -33.03 -22.90 5.20
CA GLY A 141 -33.86 -22.40 4.12
C GLY A 141 -35.31 -22.87 4.25
N ILE A 142 -36.22 -22.18 3.58
CA ILE A 142 -37.64 -22.59 3.50
C ILE A 142 -37.77 -23.99 2.89
N ASN A 143 -36.84 -24.36 1.99
CA ASN A 143 -36.74 -25.69 1.40
C ASN A 143 -36.07 -26.74 2.30
N GLY A 144 -35.73 -26.39 3.55
CA GLY A 144 -35.07 -27.28 4.51
C GLY A 144 -33.56 -27.44 4.30
N LYS A 145 -32.95 -26.80 3.29
CA LYS A 145 -31.50 -26.83 3.10
C LYS A 145 -30.78 -26.07 4.22
N THR A 146 -29.60 -26.54 4.59
CA THR A 146 -28.71 -25.97 5.62
C THR A 146 -27.24 -26.17 5.19
N ASN A 147 -26.29 -25.65 5.96
CA ASN A 147 -24.85 -25.75 5.72
C ASN A 147 -24.41 -25.22 4.35
N ILE A 148 -25.03 -24.12 3.91
CA ILE A 148 -24.72 -23.42 2.67
C ILE A 148 -24.10 -22.08 3.02
N ASP A 149 -22.94 -21.77 2.45
CA ASP A 149 -22.39 -20.43 2.51
C ASP A 149 -23.23 -19.47 1.65
N PHE A 150 -23.57 -18.28 2.19
CA PHE A 150 -24.30 -17.26 1.44
C PHE A 150 -23.49 -16.66 0.29
N PHE A 151 -22.23 -16.35 0.58
CA PHE A 151 -21.22 -15.88 -0.36
C PHE A 151 -20.26 -17.02 -0.73
N GLU A 152 -19.88 -17.11 -2.01
CA GLU A 152 -18.87 -18.06 -2.49
C GLU A 152 -17.53 -17.80 -1.77
N LYS A 153 -16.97 -18.85 -1.15
CA LYS A 153 -15.60 -18.81 -0.63
C LYS A 153 -14.63 -19.06 -1.77
N ARG A 154 -13.75 -18.10 -2.00
CA ARG A 154 -12.56 -18.28 -2.85
C ARG A 154 -11.35 -18.19 -1.94
N THR A 155 -10.76 -19.33 -1.61
CA THR A 155 -9.65 -19.44 -0.66
C THR A 155 -8.31 -19.36 -1.38
N LEU A 156 -7.26 -18.99 -0.65
CA LEU A 156 -5.88 -19.00 -1.13
C LEU A 156 -5.43 -20.44 -1.41
N ALA A 157 -5.63 -21.33 -0.43
CA ALA A 157 -5.39 -22.76 -0.56
C ALA A 157 -6.53 -23.44 -1.33
N ASN A 158 -6.17 -24.38 -2.23
CA ASN A 158 -7.13 -25.20 -2.99
C ASN A 158 -7.44 -26.56 -2.31
N ASN A 159 -7.03 -26.72 -1.05
CA ASN A 159 -7.29 -27.91 -0.23
C ASN A 159 -7.99 -27.55 1.08
N THR A 160 -8.48 -28.57 1.79
CA THR A 160 -9.22 -28.40 3.05
C THR A 160 -8.32 -28.13 4.25
N PHE A 161 -7.00 -28.29 4.12
CA PHE A 161 -6.04 -28.12 5.22
C PHE A 161 -5.51 -26.68 5.32
N GLY A 162 -5.78 -25.84 4.32
CA GLY A 162 -5.22 -24.49 4.24
C GLY A 162 -3.78 -24.46 3.72
N ASP A 163 -3.22 -25.59 3.29
CA ASP A 163 -1.84 -25.64 2.85
C ASP A 163 -1.68 -24.95 1.48
N TYR A 164 -0.70 -24.06 1.33
CA TYR A 164 -0.52 -23.25 0.13
C TYR A 164 0.94 -23.17 -0.29
N ASP A 165 1.16 -23.34 -1.59
CA ASP A 165 2.43 -23.13 -2.29
C ASP A 165 2.55 -21.65 -2.67
N THR A 166 3.48 -20.94 -2.02
CA THR A 166 3.67 -19.51 -2.18
C THR A 166 4.55 -19.15 -3.37
N ASN A 167 5.38 -20.08 -3.85
CA ASN A 167 6.39 -19.83 -4.88
C ASN A 167 6.07 -20.52 -6.22
N GLY A 168 5.09 -21.42 -6.24
CA GLY A 168 4.62 -22.15 -7.41
C GLY A 168 5.50 -23.34 -7.83
N ASP A 169 6.36 -23.85 -6.95
CA ASP A 169 7.26 -24.97 -7.23
C ASP A 169 6.58 -26.36 -7.12
N GLY A 170 5.32 -26.39 -6.69
CA GLY A 170 4.52 -27.59 -6.50
C GLY A 170 4.59 -28.18 -5.08
N VAL A 171 5.31 -27.53 -4.16
CA VAL A 171 5.40 -27.90 -2.74
C VAL A 171 4.70 -26.83 -1.90
N ASN A 172 3.85 -27.27 -0.98
CA ASN A 172 3.21 -26.33 -0.06
C ASN A 172 4.23 -25.77 0.95
N ASP A 173 4.18 -24.46 1.18
CA ASP A 173 5.08 -23.75 2.09
C ASP A 173 4.42 -23.41 3.43
N ILE A 174 3.12 -23.08 3.40
CA ILE A 174 2.41 -22.49 4.54
C ILE A 174 1.06 -23.16 4.81
N THR A 175 0.53 -22.99 6.02
CA THR A 175 -0.89 -23.21 6.37
C THR A 175 -1.61 -21.87 6.52
N ALA A 176 -2.47 -21.49 5.58
CA ALA A 176 -3.14 -20.20 5.52
C ALA A 176 -4.55 -20.24 6.14
N ILE A 177 -4.66 -19.75 7.38
CA ILE A 177 -5.91 -19.69 8.15
C ILE A 177 -6.26 -18.24 8.48
N PHE A 178 -7.50 -17.86 8.18
CA PHE A 178 -8.03 -16.54 8.50
C PHE A 178 -8.71 -16.50 9.87
N ARG A 179 -9.57 -17.48 10.17
CA ARG A 179 -10.35 -17.50 11.40
C ARG A 179 -10.30 -18.88 12.05
N VAL A 180 -10.22 -18.89 13.37
CA VAL A 180 -10.53 -20.07 14.20
C VAL A 180 -11.51 -19.68 15.32
N THR A 181 -12.51 -20.52 15.55
CA THR A 181 -13.46 -20.38 16.67
C THR A 181 -13.35 -21.57 17.60
N GLY A 182 -13.42 -21.29 18.91
CA GLY A 182 -13.42 -22.29 19.96
C GLY A 182 -14.75 -23.06 20.03
N LYS A 183 -14.74 -24.19 20.74
CA LYS A 183 -15.92 -25.05 20.90
C LYS A 183 -16.84 -24.61 22.03
N THR A 184 -16.29 -23.95 23.03
CA THR A 184 -16.99 -23.69 24.29
C THR A 184 -17.67 -22.34 24.25
N SER A 185 -18.96 -22.29 24.63
CA SER A 185 -19.65 -21.04 24.94
C SER A 185 -19.11 -20.48 26.26
N LEU A 186 -18.70 -19.21 26.26
CA LEU A 186 -18.02 -18.56 27.38
C LEU A 186 -18.81 -17.35 27.87
N ASP A 187 -18.81 -17.15 29.18
CA ASP A 187 -19.23 -15.87 29.76
C ASP A 187 -18.03 -14.93 29.78
N LYS A 188 -18.10 -13.84 29.00
CA LYS A 188 -16.98 -12.93 28.81
C LYS A 188 -16.63 -12.13 30.07
N ASP A 189 -17.59 -11.93 30.96
CA ASP A 189 -17.45 -11.06 32.13
C ASP A 189 -17.13 -11.84 33.40
N LYS A 190 -17.15 -13.18 33.33
CA LYS A 190 -16.69 -14.07 34.39
C LYS A 190 -15.16 -14.08 34.44
N VAL A 191 -14.62 -14.12 35.66
CA VAL A 191 -13.18 -14.30 35.91
C VAL A 191 -12.69 -15.64 35.37
N LEU A 192 -11.46 -15.65 34.85
CA LEU A 192 -10.87 -16.82 34.19
C LEU A 192 -10.55 -17.95 35.17
N GLY A 193 -10.06 -17.62 36.37
CA GLY A 193 -9.60 -18.61 37.35
C GLY A 193 -8.33 -19.38 36.92
N ILE A 194 -7.67 -18.95 35.84
CA ILE A 194 -6.44 -19.54 35.30
C ILE A 194 -5.40 -18.46 35.00
N ASN A 195 -4.12 -18.81 35.07
CA ASN A 195 -3.01 -17.94 34.66
C ASN A 195 -2.37 -18.48 33.37
N GLY A 196 -1.70 -17.60 32.64
CA GLY A 196 -0.89 -17.98 31.49
C GLY A 196 -0.56 -16.79 30.61
N GLN A 197 -0.08 -17.06 29.41
CA GLN A 197 0.13 -16.05 28.40
C GLN A 197 -0.17 -16.61 27.01
N ILE A 198 -0.82 -15.80 26.19
CA ILE A 198 -0.92 -16.06 24.76
C ILE A 198 0.28 -15.41 24.08
N THR A 199 0.92 -16.14 23.17
CA THR A 199 1.94 -15.57 22.28
C THR A 199 1.41 -15.55 20.86
N LEU A 200 1.49 -14.38 20.24
CA LEU A 200 1.07 -14.10 18.86
C LEU A 200 2.27 -13.52 18.11
N LEU A 201 2.29 -13.61 16.79
CA LEU A 201 3.27 -12.91 15.96
C LEU A 201 2.56 -11.87 15.09
N LYS A 202 3.10 -10.65 15.04
CA LYS A 202 2.60 -9.59 14.17
C LYS A 202 2.71 -9.99 12.70
N ASN A 203 1.80 -9.44 11.90
CA ASN A 203 1.86 -9.54 10.44
C ASN A 203 2.70 -8.40 9.84
N ASP A 204 3.94 -8.25 10.33
CA ASP A 204 4.85 -7.13 10.02
C ASP A 204 6.08 -7.55 9.19
N GLY A 205 6.02 -8.73 8.55
CA GLY A 205 7.13 -9.31 7.77
C GLY A 205 8.28 -9.86 8.61
N LYS A 206 8.50 -9.34 9.81
CA LYS A 206 9.53 -9.80 10.78
C LYS A 206 9.01 -10.83 11.77
N ALA A 207 7.68 -11.01 11.81
CA ALA A 207 6.98 -11.87 12.74
C ALA A 207 7.33 -11.51 14.19
N THR A 208 7.21 -10.22 14.54
CA THR A 208 7.54 -9.72 15.88
C THR A 208 6.62 -10.37 16.93
N PRO A 209 7.17 -10.99 18.00
CA PRO A 209 6.35 -11.63 19.03
C PRO A 209 5.65 -10.61 19.93
N VAL A 210 4.39 -10.91 20.24
CA VAL A 210 3.55 -10.16 21.17
C VAL A 210 3.02 -11.13 22.23
N ILE A 211 3.33 -10.82 23.49
CA ILE A 211 2.93 -11.63 24.63
C ILE A 211 1.73 -10.95 25.30
N ILE A 212 0.64 -11.69 25.43
CA ILE A 212 -0.59 -11.27 26.11
C ILE A 212 -0.73 -12.09 27.40
N PRO A 213 -0.23 -11.58 28.53
CA PRO A 213 -0.41 -12.25 29.82
C PRO A 213 -1.87 -12.20 30.25
N TYR A 214 -2.32 -13.22 30.98
CA TYR A 214 -3.61 -13.23 31.67
C TYR A 214 -3.50 -13.91 33.04
N SER A 215 -4.32 -13.47 33.98
CA SER A 215 -4.34 -13.94 35.36
C SER A 215 -5.69 -14.52 35.79
N GLN A 216 -5.74 -15.15 36.96
CA GLN A 216 -6.97 -15.74 37.51
C GLN A 216 -8.08 -14.70 37.73
N ASP A 217 -7.71 -13.45 38.02
CA ASP A 217 -8.62 -12.34 38.30
C ASP A 217 -9.10 -11.62 37.03
N ASP A 218 -8.45 -11.89 35.90
CA ASP A 218 -8.85 -11.31 34.62
C ASP A 218 -10.19 -11.89 34.16
N THR A 219 -10.93 -11.11 33.36
CA THR A 219 -12.08 -11.59 32.59
C THR A 219 -11.66 -11.89 31.16
N LEU A 220 -12.43 -12.72 30.45
CA LEU A 220 -12.20 -12.96 29.02
C LEU A 220 -12.32 -11.66 28.21
N SER A 221 -13.28 -10.77 28.55
CA SER A 221 -13.39 -9.43 27.99
C SER A 221 -12.08 -8.64 28.11
N ALA A 222 -11.41 -8.69 29.26
CA ALA A 222 -10.15 -7.98 29.49
C ALA A 222 -8.99 -8.56 28.67
N VAL A 223 -8.95 -9.89 28.46
CA VAL A 223 -7.93 -10.54 27.62
C VAL A 223 -8.17 -10.24 26.14
N MET A 224 -9.42 -10.34 25.65
CA MET A 224 -9.75 -9.97 24.26
C MET A 224 -9.39 -8.52 23.96
N ASN A 225 -9.68 -7.58 24.87
CA ASN A 225 -9.30 -6.19 24.72
C ASN A 225 -7.77 -6.00 24.67
N ARG A 226 -7.00 -6.75 25.45
CA ARG A 226 -5.54 -6.74 25.37
C ARG A 226 -5.04 -7.25 24.02
N ILE A 227 -5.59 -8.36 23.51
CA ILE A 227 -5.26 -8.89 22.18
C ILE A 227 -5.53 -7.80 21.13
N ASN A 228 -6.74 -7.24 21.11
CA ASN A 228 -7.16 -6.26 20.09
C ASN A 228 -6.33 -4.98 20.15
N ASN A 229 -6.02 -4.47 21.34
CA ASN A 229 -5.23 -3.25 21.51
C ASN A 229 -3.74 -3.45 21.20
N SER A 230 -3.24 -4.70 21.29
CA SER A 230 -1.83 -5.01 21.02
C SER A 230 -1.45 -4.97 19.54
N ARG A 231 -2.45 -5.02 18.64
CA ARG A 231 -2.26 -5.12 17.18
C ARG A 231 -1.31 -6.28 16.80
N ALA A 232 -1.49 -7.42 17.44
CA ALA A 232 -0.64 -8.60 17.26
C ALA A 232 -0.93 -9.41 15.98
N GLY A 233 -1.54 -8.81 14.96
CA GLY A 233 -1.96 -9.52 13.74
C GLY A 233 -3.26 -10.32 13.86
N VAL A 234 -3.94 -10.27 15.02
CA VAL A 234 -5.18 -11.01 15.31
C VAL A 234 -6.17 -10.14 16.08
N VAL A 235 -7.46 -10.26 15.76
CA VAL A 235 -8.59 -9.70 16.51
C VAL A 235 -9.35 -10.84 17.18
N ALA A 236 -9.61 -10.69 18.48
CA ALA A 236 -10.40 -11.58 19.30
C ALA A 236 -11.81 -11.02 19.53
N SER A 237 -12.82 -11.85 19.32
CA SER A 237 -14.23 -11.53 19.56
C SER A 237 -14.99 -12.77 20.04
N LEU A 238 -16.24 -12.59 20.48
CA LEU A 238 -17.19 -13.70 20.60
C LEU A 238 -18.09 -13.75 19.38
N ASN A 239 -18.41 -14.96 18.91
CA ASN A 239 -19.46 -15.16 17.91
C ASN A 239 -20.87 -15.11 18.56
N GLN A 240 -21.91 -15.32 17.76
CA GLN A 240 -23.29 -15.38 18.22
C GLN A 240 -23.57 -16.43 19.31
N ASP A 241 -22.76 -17.48 19.41
CA ASP A 241 -22.90 -18.59 20.35
C ASP A 241 -21.97 -18.42 21.56
N ASN A 242 -21.43 -17.20 21.76
CA ASN A 242 -20.50 -16.84 22.82
C ASN A 242 -19.18 -17.64 22.80
N GLN A 243 -18.75 -18.13 21.64
CA GLN A 243 -17.49 -18.83 21.48
C GLN A 243 -16.37 -17.86 21.08
N LEU A 244 -15.21 -18.01 21.72
CA LEU A 244 -14.02 -17.21 21.40
C LEU A 244 -13.61 -17.44 19.96
N THR A 245 -13.47 -16.36 19.21
CA THR A 245 -13.12 -16.33 17.80
C THR A 245 -11.90 -15.45 17.61
N LEU A 246 -10.91 -15.96 16.89
CA LEU A 246 -9.69 -15.25 16.52
C LEU A 246 -9.65 -15.09 15.00
N LYS A 247 -9.55 -13.85 14.51
CA LYS A 247 -9.45 -13.52 13.08
C LYS A 247 -8.13 -12.82 12.78
N ALA A 248 -7.47 -13.19 11.70
CA ALA A 248 -6.25 -12.55 11.24
C ALA A 248 -6.50 -11.16 10.67
N THR A 249 -5.53 -10.26 10.81
CA THR A 249 -5.55 -8.91 10.22
C THR A 249 -4.79 -8.82 8.91
N VAL A 250 -4.87 -7.64 8.28
CA VAL A 250 -4.01 -7.29 7.14
C VAL A 250 -2.53 -7.30 7.55
N SER A 251 -1.66 -7.46 6.55
CA SER A 251 -0.22 -7.36 6.68
C SER A 251 0.23 -5.91 6.56
N GLU A 252 1.22 -5.51 7.35
CA GLU A 252 1.82 -4.18 7.28
C GLU A 252 2.78 -4.04 6.07
N GLU A 253 3.39 -5.14 5.61
CA GLU A 253 4.40 -5.11 4.55
C GLU A 253 3.92 -5.75 3.24
N ASN A 254 3.38 -6.97 3.29
CA ASN A 254 3.09 -7.76 2.08
C ASN A 254 1.61 -8.13 2.01
N PRO A 255 0.82 -7.55 1.08
CA PRO A 255 -0.59 -7.89 0.87
C PRO A 255 -0.84 -9.38 0.64
N LYS A 256 0.15 -10.15 0.16
CA LYS A 256 0.04 -11.60 0.01
C LYS A 256 -0.11 -12.35 1.33
N ASN A 257 0.26 -11.72 2.44
CA ASN A 257 0.11 -12.27 3.79
C ASN A 257 -1.13 -11.71 4.51
N ASN A 258 -1.97 -10.94 3.83
CA ASN A 258 -3.22 -10.44 4.42
C ASN A 258 -4.08 -11.60 4.89
N PHE A 259 -4.72 -11.43 6.05
CA PHE A 259 -5.72 -12.36 6.58
C PHE A 259 -5.15 -13.77 6.87
N ILE A 260 -3.89 -13.85 7.27
CA ILE A 260 -3.24 -15.10 7.74
C ILE A 260 -2.84 -14.94 9.21
N ILE A 261 -3.34 -15.82 10.08
CA ILE A 261 -2.85 -15.93 11.46
C ILE A 261 -1.40 -16.40 11.36
N GLN A 262 -0.45 -15.65 11.92
CA GLN A 262 0.97 -15.96 11.79
C GLN A 262 1.42 -17.05 12.78
N HIS A 263 0.97 -16.91 14.03
CA HIS A 263 1.29 -17.81 15.13
C HIS A 263 0.20 -17.73 16.20
N LEU A 264 -0.10 -18.86 16.83
CA LEU A 264 -0.99 -18.91 17.98
C LEU A 264 -0.47 -19.91 19.01
N GLU A 265 -0.15 -19.41 20.19
CA GLU A 265 0.32 -20.22 21.31
C GLU A 265 -0.34 -19.76 22.61
N ASP A 266 -0.65 -20.70 23.48
CA ASP A 266 -1.06 -20.43 24.85
C ASP A 266 -0.25 -21.29 25.81
N SER A 267 0.42 -20.67 26.78
CA SER A 267 1.18 -21.40 27.81
C SER A 267 0.29 -21.97 28.91
N GLY A 268 -0.93 -21.46 29.08
CA GLY A 268 -1.88 -21.91 30.09
C GLY A 268 -3.00 -22.76 29.49
N ASN A 269 -4.25 -22.37 29.72
CA ASN A 269 -5.41 -23.21 29.41
C ASN A 269 -6.59 -22.41 28.81
N LEU A 270 -6.37 -21.15 28.43
CA LEU A 270 -7.42 -20.29 27.89
C LEU A 270 -7.79 -20.72 26.47
N LEU A 271 -6.80 -20.88 25.59
CA LEU A 271 -6.99 -21.35 24.21
C LEU A 271 -7.18 -22.87 24.12
N VAL A 272 -6.77 -23.61 25.15
CA VAL A 272 -6.81 -25.07 25.16
C VAL A 272 -8.10 -25.59 25.81
N GLY A 273 -8.17 -25.61 27.14
CA GLY A 273 -9.30 -26.20 27.87
C GLY A 273 -10.52 -25.29 27.98
N MET A 274 -10.33 -23.98 28.11
CA MET A 274 -11.44 -23.05 28.32
C MET A 274 -12.21 -22.81 27.01
N SER A 275 -11.53 -22.30 25.96
CA SER A 275 -12.18 -22.04 24.67
C SER A 275 -12.21 -23.24 23.73
N GLY A 276 -11.28 -24.19 23.82
CA GLY A 276 -11.22 -25.33 22.90
C GLY A 276 -10.71 -24.97 21.51
N ILE A 277 -9.82 -23.99 21.38
CA ILE A 277 -9.20 -23.60 20.10
C ILE A 277 -8.00 -24.51 19.79
N LEU A 278 -6.99 -24.56 20.66
CA LEU A 278 -5.74 -25.30 20.47
C LEU A 278 -5.79 -26.68 21.14
N VAL A 279 -5.15 -27.69 20.54
CA VAL A 279 -5.11 -29.07 21.08
C VAL A 279 -4.30 -29.18 22.36
N SER A 280 -3.21 -28.41 22.51
CA SER A 280 -2.33 -28.47 23.68
C SER A 280 -1.69 -27.11 23.96
N SER A 281 -1.17 -26.93 25.16
CA SER A 281 -0.48 -25.70 25.58
C SER A 281 1.02 -25.74 25.31
N GLY A 282 1.64 -24.56 25.34
CA GLY A 282 3.06 -24.35 25.11
C GLY A 282 3.49 -24.54 23.65
N THR A 283 4.79 -24.49 23.44
CA THR A 283 5.41 -24.46 22.10
C THR A 283 5.09 -25.67 21.22
N SER A 284 4.86 -26.86 21.79
CA SER A 284 4.46 -28.05 21.03
C SER A 284 3.03 -27.96 20.49
N GLY A 285 2.15 -27.25 21.20
CA GLY A 285 0.77 -27.00 20.81
C GLY A 285 0.58 -25.76 19.94
N ALA A 286 1.64 -24.96 19.78
CA ALA A 286 1.60 -23.74 19.00
C ALA A 286 1.36 -24.02 17.51
N PHE A 287 0.48 -23.22 16.93
CA PHE A 287 0.28 -23.09 15.49
C PHE A 287 1.30 -22.09 14.92
N ASP A 288 1.99 -22.45 13.85
CA ASP A 288 2.91 -21.59 13.09
C ASP A 288 2.61 -21.74 11.59
N HIS A 289 2.13 -20.68 10.96
CA HIS A 289 1.70 -20.73 9.55
C HIS A 289 2.80 -21.14 8.57
N ARG A 290 4.09 -21.05 8.92
CA ARG A 290 5.22 -21.40 8.04
C ARG A 290 5.45 -22.91 7.91
N ARG A 291 4.59 -23.72 8.53
CA ARG A 291 4.60 -25.17 8.45
C ARG A 291 3.30 -25.63 7.82
N VAL A 292 3.36 -26.73 7.08
CA VAL A 292 2.21 -27.39 6.47
C VAL A 292 1.52 -28.34 7.45
N GLY A 293 0.22 -28.56 7.28
CA GLY A 293 -0.57 -29.46 8.12
C GLY A 293 -0.82 -28.93 9.53
N GLU A 294 -0.62 -27.63 9.77
CA GLU A 294 -0.76 -27.01 11.09
C GLU A 294 -2.22 -26.84 11.50
N ILE A 295 -3.17 -27.07 10.60
CA ILE A 295 -4.59 -27.14 10.94
C ILE A 295 -4.87 -28.20 12.03
N ASN A 296 -4.02 -29.23 12.15
CA ASN A 296 -4.10 -30.26 13.19
C ASN A 296 -3.79 -29.74 14.61
N LYS A 297 -3.30 -28.50 14.74
CA LYS A 297 -3.13 -27.84 16.05
C LYS A 297 -4.44 -27.36 16.65
N PHE A 298 -5.50 -27.28 15.86
CA PHE A 298 -6.81 -26.84 16.32
C PHE A 298 -7.69 -28.02 16.74
N GLN A 299 -8.41 -27.86 17.85
CA GLN A 299 -9.47 -28.80 18.21
C GLN A 299 -10.73 -28.56 17.36
N ALA A 300 -10.89 -27.33 16.86
CA ALA A 300 -12.05 -26.83 16.14
C ALA A 300 -12.46 -27.72 14.96
N ARG A 301 -13.76 -27.83 14.67
CA ARG A 301 -14.24 -28.58 13.50
C ARG A 301 -13.89 -27.82 12.22
N ALA A 302 -13.97 -28.48 11.07
CA ALA A 302 -13.74 -27.82 9.78
C ALA A 302 -14.66 -26.59 9.57
N GLU A 303 -15.86 -26.60 10.16
CA GLU A 303 -16.82 -25.51 10.10
C GLU A 303 -16.44 -24.31 10.98
N ASP A 304 -15.61 -24.54 12.00
CA ASP A 304 -15.13 -23.54 12.97
C ASP A 304 -13.84 -22.86 12.50
N ILE A 305 -13.27 -23.30 11.37
CA ILE A 305 -12.07 -22.74 10.76
C ILE A 305 -12.46 -22.12 9.41
N THR A 306 -12.11 -20.86 9.20
CA THR A 306 -12.19 -20.22 7.87
C THR A 306 -10.77 -20.11 7.32
N LEU A 307 -10.52 -20.74 6.17
CA LEU A 307 -9.26 -20.60 5.44
C LEU A 307 -9.11 -19.18 4.89
N THR A 308 -7.86 -18.74 4.70
CA THR A 308 -7.58 -17.42 4.15
C THR A 308 -8.19 -17.25 2.76
N SER A 309 -8.84 -16.10 2.51
CA SER A 309 -9.39 -15.75 1.21
C SER A 309 -8.27 -15.57 0.18
N HIS A 310 -8.58 -15.79 -1.08
CA HIS A 310 -7.71 -15.36 -2.17
C HIS A 310 -7.52 -13.84 -2.14
N TYR A 311 -6.46 -13.36 -2.81
CA TYR A 311 -6.09 -11.96 -2.82
C TYR A 311 -7.24 -11.07 -3.32
N HIS A 312 -7.35 -9.89 -2.71
CA HIS A 312 -8.41 -8.92 -2.98
C HIS A 312 -9.82 -9.48 -2.86
N PRO A 313 -10.23 -9.95 -1.66
CA PRO A 313 -11.56 -10.50 -1.43
C PRO A 313 -12.70 -9.62 -1.93
N ALA A 314 -12.57 -8.29 -1.86
CA ALA A 314 -13.58 -7.38 -2.35
C ALA A 314 -13.86 -7.52 -3.86
N SER A 315 -12.85 -7.92 -4.65
CA SER A 315 -12.96 -8.07 -6.10
C SER A 315 -13.81 -9.28 -6.54
N HIS A 316 -14.07 -10.23 -5.63
CA HIS A 316 -14.71 -11.49 -5.96
C HIS A 316 -15.83 -11.88 -4.98
N VAL A 317 -16.34 -10.93 -4.18
CA VAL A 317 -17.57 -11.15 -3.39
C VAL A 317 -18.71 -11.50 -4.33
N LYS A 318 -19.30 -12.68 -4.11
CA LYS A 318 -20.37 -13.18 -4.97
C LYS A 318 -21.31 -14.07 -4.19
N VAL A 319 -22.62 -13.93 -4.43
CA VAL A 319 -23.62 -14.82 -3.82
C VAL A 319 -23.48 -16.22 -4.41
N ASN A 320 -23.61 -17.23 -3.54
CA ASN A 320 -23.51 -18.63 -3.89
C ASN A 320 -24.51 -19.01 -5.00
N LYS A 321 -24.02 -19.71 -6.03
CA LYS A 321 -24.84 -20.21 -7.15
C LYS A 321 -26.05 -21.01 -6.69
N GLU A 322 -25.94 -21.81 -5.62
CA GLU A 322 -27.08 -22.57 -5.09
C GLU A 322 -28.22 -21.64 -4.63
N ILE A 323 -27.89 -20.54 -3.97
CA ILE A 323 -28.86 -19.55 -3.51
C ILE A 323 -29.46 -18.78 -4.69
N ILE A 324 -28.63 -18.39 -5.67
CA ILE A 324 -29.10 -17.73 -6.89
C ILE A 324 -30.08 -18.65 -7.65
N SER A 325 -29.74 -19.94 -7.76
CA SER A 325 -30.58 -20.92 -8.45
C SER A 325 -31.89 -21.22 -7.72
N ASN A 326 -31.89 -21.12 -6.39
CA ASN A 326 -33.06 -21.34 -5.57
C ASN A 326 -33.02 -20.47 -4.30
N VAL A 327 -33.73 -19.34 -4.37
CA VAL A 327 -33.86 -18.35 -3.29
C VAL A 327 -34.47 -18.97 -2.03
N MET A 328 -35.21 -20.08 -2.12
CA MET A 328 -35.70 -20.80 -0.93
C MET A 328 -34.60 -21.42 -0.08
N SER A 329 -33.35 -21.46 -0.58
CA SER A 329 -32.17 -21.91 0.15
C SER A 329 -31.56 -20.81 1.04
N ILE A 330 -32.10 -19.58 1.01
CA ILE A 330 -31.70 -18.54 1.96
C ILE A 330 -32.09 -18.98 3.36
N ALA A 331 -31.09 -19.23 4.19
CA ALA A 331 -31.18 -19.79 5.52
C ALA A 331 -31.59 -18.75 6.56
N ALA A 332 -32.81 -18.24 6.45
CA ALA A 332 -33.34 -17.18 7.31
C ALA A 332 -33.91 -17.70 8.65
N SER A 333 -34.25 -18.99 8.74
CA SER A 333 -34.78 -19.63 9.95
C SER A 333 -33.67 -20.25 10.79
N ARG A 334 -33.85 -20.26 12.12
CA ARG A 334 -33.06 -21.07 13.04
C ARG A 334 -33.74 -22.44 13.24
N GLY A 335 -32.96 -23.41 13.70
CA GLY A 335 -33.44 -24.73 14.07
C GLY A 335 -32.42 -25.42 14.96
N LYS A 336 -32.70 -26.68 15.31
CA LYS A 336 -31.70 -27.53 15.94
C LYS A 336 -30.86 -28.19 14.85
N ASP A 337 -29.60 -27.79 14.73
CA ASP A 337 -28.59 -28.52 13.95
C ASP A 337 -27.79 -29.39 14.93
N VAL A 338 -28.17 -30.66 15.05
CA VAL A 338 -27.51 -31.59 15.97
C VAL A 338 -26.46 -32.34 15.17
N GLY A 339 -25.32 -31.67 14.98
CA GLY A 339 -24.15 -32.07 14.19
C GLY A 339 -24.09 -33.53 13.71
N GLY A 340 -24.17 -33.71 12.39
CA GLY A 340 -23.51 -34.80 11.65
C GLY A 340 -23.91 -36.25 11.94
N VAL A 341 -24.84 -36.53 12.86
CA VAL A 341 -25.28 -37.89 13.20
C VAL A 341 -26.79 -38.03 13.02
N GLN A 342 -27.22 -38.33 11.78
CA GLN A 342 -28.52 -38.92 11.41
C GLN A 342 -29.73 -38.64 12.33
N ASP A 343 -29.95 -37.42 12.78
CA ASP A 343 -31.18 -37.04 13.46
C ASP A 343 -31.71 -35.72 12.88
N TYR A 344 -33.02 -35.63 12.82
CA TYR A 344 -33.74 -34.65 12.02
C TYR A 344 -33.40 -33.22 12.41
N ASN A 345 -32.74 -32.50 11.51
CA ASN A 345 -32.66 -31.05 11.60
C ASN A 345 -34.08 -30.48 11.46
N THR A 346 -34.60 -29.91 12.54
CA THR A 346 -35.94 -29.31 12.54
C THR A 346 -35.84 -27.78 12.58
N PRO A 347 -36.23 -27.08 11.51
CA PRO A 347 -36.44 -25.63 11.54
C PRO A 347 -37.55 -25.27 12.55
N HIS A 348 -37.53 -24.06 13.11
CA HIS A 348 -38.65 -23.55 13.93
C HIS A 348 -39.94 -23.26 13.11
N GLY A 349 -39.95 -23.55 11.80
CA GLY A 349 -41.10 -23.47 10.91
C GLY A 349 -41.00 -22.41 9.82
N HIS A 350 -41.95 -22.40 8.88
CA HIS A 350 -41.92 -21.59 7.64
C HIS A 350 -42.11 -20.07 7.79
N LYS A 351 -42.02 -19.52 9.01
CA LYS A 351 -42.15 -18.07 9.28
C LYS A 351 -41.11 -17.54 10.27
N ASP A 352 -40.07 -18.33 10.52
CA ASP A 352 -38.99 -17.93 11.41
C ASP A 352 -37.92 -17.14 10.64
N GLY A 353 -37.70 -15.90 11.09
CA GLY A 353 -36.66 -15.00 10.58
C GLY A 353 -35.53 -14.78 11.58
N ALA A 354 -35.43 -15.59 12.64
CA ALA A 354 -34.46 -15.40 13.71
C ALA A 354 -33.01 -15.45 13.21
N ASN A 355 -32.68 -16.26 12.20
CA ASN A 355 -31.31 -16.32 11.69
C ASN A 355 -30.97 -15.06 10.88
N ALA A 356 -31.92 -14.56 10.09
CA ALA A 356 -31.76 -13.29 9.38
C ALA A 356 -31.62 -12.10 10.36
N LEU A 357 -32.39 -12.10 11.45
CA LEU A 357 -32.25 -11.11 12.52
C LEU A 357 -30.88 -11.19 13.19
N LEU A 358 -30.38 -12.40 13.40
CA LEU A 358 -29.06 -12.62 13.99
C LEU A 358 -27.93 -12.15 13.08
N MET A 359 -28.02 -12.40 11.77
CA MET A 359 -27.08 -11.81 10.79
C MET A 359 -27.10 -10.29 10.87
N ALA A 360 -28.29 -9.69 10.91
CA ALA A 360 -28.44 -8.24 11.00
C ALA A 360 -27.83 -7.67 12.29
N SER A 361 -28.07 -8.30 13.45
CA SER A 361 -27.48 -7.87 14.73
C SER A 361 -25.97 -8.11 14.76
N ALA A 362 -25.47 -9.21 14.21
CA ALA A 362 -24.04 -9.48 14.18
C ALA A 362 -23.28 -8.43 13.36
N LEU A 363 -23.84 -8.00 12.23
CA LEU A 363 -23.25 -6.94 11.41
C LEU A 363 -23.38 -5.55 12.07
N ARG A 364 -24.50 -5.27 12.76
CA ARG A 364 -24.77 -3.94 13.30
C ARG A 364 -24.14 -3.69 14.67
N ASP A 365 -24.26 -4.67 15.57
CA ASP A 365 -24.06 -4.46 17.00
C ASP A 365 -22.72 -5.02 17.50
N ASN A 366 -22.12 -6.00 16.81
CA ASN A 366 -20.88 -6.62 17.26
C ASN A 366 -19.65 -5.91 16.69
N SER A 367 -18.66 -5.68 17.55
CA SER A 367 -17.33 -5.20 17.15
C SER A 367 -16.49 -6.33 16.57
N ILE A 368 -16.73 -6.66 15.30
CA ILE A 368 -16.15 -7.81 14.61
C ILE A 368 -15.31 -7.44 13.39
N MET A 369 -15.13 -6.14 13.13
CA MET A 369 -14.25 -5.72 12.06
C MET A 369 -12.81 -6.15 12.35
N VAL A 370 -12.17 -6.70 11.34
CA VAL A 370 -10.73 -6.96 11.37
C VAL A 370 -10.02 -5.61 11.41
N GLU A 371 -8.89 -5.53 12.12
CA GLU A 371 -8.02 -4.35 12.26
C GLU A 371 -8.52 -3.27 13.23
N TYR A 372 -9.82 -3.04 13.31
CA TYR A 372 -10.43 -2.08 14.24
C TYR A 372 -11.50 -2.77 15.07
N ASN A 373 -11.44 -2.63 16.40
CA ASN A 373 -12.46 -3.16 17.31
C ASN A 373 -13.76 -2.32 17.24
N THR A 374 -14.38 -2.28 16.07
CA THR A 374 -15.54 -1.47 15.72
C THR A 374 -16.60 -2.31 15.02
N THR A 375 -17.83 -1.79 15.00
CA THR A 375 -18.92 -2.39 14.22
C THR A 375 -18.72 -2.13 12.72
N PHE A 376 -19.45 -2.85 11.84
CA PHE A 376 -19.42 -2.57 10.41
C PHE A 376 -19.85 -1.14 10.08
N SER A 377 -20.87 -0.62 10.76
CA SER A 377 -21.40 0.72 10.52
C SER A 377 -20.39 1.80 10.90
N GLU A 378 -19.72 1.64 12.05
CA GLU A 378 -18.66 2.55 12.48
C GLU A 378 -17.46 2.50 11.53
N PHE A 379 -17.05 1.30 11.10
CA PHE A 379 -15.95 1.18 10.14
C PHE A 379 -16.27 1.83 8.80
N TYR A 380 -17.46 1.58 8.24
CA TYR A 380 -17.89 2.17 6.98
C TYR A 380 -17.99 3.71 7.05
N THR A 381 -18.63 4.23 8.10
CA THR A 381 -18.78 5.69 8.29
C THR A 381 -17.44 6.38 8.56
N SER A 382 -16.57 5.76 9.37
CA SER A 382 -15.21 6.23 9.63
C SER A 382 -14.37 6.23 8.35
N GLY A 383 -14.45 5.18 7.53
CA GLY A 383 -13.73 5.08 6.27
C GLY A 383 -14.11 6.19 5.28
N ILE A 384 -15.41 6.46 5.11
CA ILE A 384 -15.89 7.55 4.25
C ILE A 384 -15.47 8.92 4.81
N ALA A 385 -15.60 9.13 6.11
CA ALA A 385 -15.20 10.38 6.74
C ALA A 385 -13.69 10.64 6.57
N LYS A 386 -12.86 9.63 6.82
CA LYS A 386 -11.40 9.69 6.63
C LYS A 386 -11.04 10.02 5.19
N LEU A 387 -11.64 9.34 4.21
CA LEU A 387 -11.43 9.65 2.79
C LEU A 387 -11.82 11.09 2.43
N GLY A 388 -12.93 11.58 2.98
CA GLY A 388 -13.38 12.96 2.78
C GLY A 388 -12.43 14.01 3.37
N ILE A 389 -11.85 13.73 4.54
CA ILE A 389 -10.85 14.58 5.19
C ILE A 389 -9.56 14.60 4.36
N GLU A 390 -9.02 13.43 4.02
CA GLU A 390 -7.80 13.29 3.20
C GLU A 390 -7.95 13.99 1.84
N ALA A 391 -9.08 13.82 1.16
CA ALA A 391 -9.34 14.46 -0.12
C ALA A 391 -9.38 15.99 -0.01
N ARG A 392 -9.92 16.53 1.09
CA ARG A 392 -9.95 17.98 1.34
C ARG A 392 -8.55 18.50 1.67
N GLU A 393 -7.80 17.81 2.52
CA GLU A 393 -6.43 18.16 2.86
C GLU A 393 -5.53 18.17 1.63
N ALA A 394 -5.60 17.13 0.78
CA ALA A 394 -4.84 17.06 -0.46
C ALA A 394 -5.18 18.21 -1.43
N ARG A 395 -6.45 18.60 -1.54
CA ARG A 395 -6.86 19.77 -2.37
C ARG A 395 -6.26 21.06 -1.82
N GLN A 396 -6.33 21.26 -0.51
CA GLN A 396 -5.79 22.45 0.14
C GLN A 396 -4.26 22.51 0.04
N GLU A 397 -3.57 21.37 0.12
CA GLU A 397 -2.12 21.31 -0.08
C GLU A 397 -1.74 21.68 -1.52
N VAL A 398 -2.48 21.19 -2.53
CA VAL A 398 -2.26 21.55 -3.94
C VAL A 398 -2.47 23.06 -4.15
N GLU A 399 -3.53 23.62 -3.59
CA GLU A 399 -3.80 25.07 -3.67
C GLU A 399 -2.65 25.89 -3.03
N THR A 400 -2.20 25.48 -1.85
CA THR A 400 -1.09 26.13 -1.14
C THR A 400 0.22 26.03 -1.92
N ARG A 401 0.55 24.84 -2.46
CA ARG A 401 1.76 24.64 -3.28
C ARG A 401 1.72 25.45 -4.56
N ASN A 402 0.57 25.56 -5.22
CA ASN A 402 0.43 26.39 -6.42
C ASN A 402 0.65 27.87 -6.13
N ALA A 403 0.12 28.37 -5.00
CA ALA A 403 0.33 29.74 -4.56
C ALA A 403 1.82 30.02 -4.28
N LEU A 404 2.51 29.13 -3.56
CA LEU A 404 3.95 29.24 -3.33
C LEU A 404 4.76 29.16 -4.63
N MET A 405 4.40 28.26 -5.54
CA MET A 405 5.05 28.16 -6.84
C MET A 405 4.92 29.47 -7.63
N THR A 406 3.73 30.08 -7.61
CA THR A 406 3.48 31.37 -8.27
C THR A 406 4.33 32.48 -7.65
N GLU A 407 4.47 32.50 -6.32
CA GLU A 407 5.35 33.44 -5.61
C GLU A 407 6.82 33.26 -6.03
N TYR A 408 7.32 32.02 -6.06
CA TYR A 408 8.69 31.73 -6.49
C TYR A 408 8.91 32.04 -7.97
N GLU A 409 7.94 31.79 -8.84
CA GLU A 409 8.01 32.17 -10.25
C GLU A 409 8.10 33.69 -10.41
N ASN A 410 7.30 34.45 -9.66
CA ASN A 410 7.35 35.92 -9.65
C ASN A 410 8.71 36.42 -9.12
N MET A 411 9.24 35.83 -8.04
CA MET A 411 10.58 36.14 -7.54
C MET A 411 11.66 35.82 -8.58
N ARG A 412 11.56 34.66 -9.23
CA ARG A 412 12.49 34.25 -10.29
C ARG A 412 12.43 35.20 -11.46
N GLN A 413 11.25 35.61 -11.93
CA GLN A 413 11.09 36.60 -13.00
C GLN A 413 11.63 37.97 -12.61
N SER A 414 11.50 38.37 -11.34
CA SER A 414 12.09 39.62 -10.82
C SER A 414 13.62 39.62 -10.84
N ILE A 415 14.24 38.46 -10.59
CA ILE A 415 15.71 38.29 -10.61
C ILE A 415 16.25 38.03 -12.02
N MET A 416 15.56 37.20 -12.82
CA MET A 416 15.92 36.83 -14.20
C MET A 416 15.52 37.90 -15.22
N GLY A 417 14.63 38.82 -14.84
CA GLY A 417 14.24 39.95 -15.66
C GLY A 417 15.47 40.81 -15.91
N VAL A 418 16.09 40.63 -17.08
CA VAL A 418 17.13 41.52 -17.55
C VAL A 418 16.50 42.90 -17.69
N SER A 419 17.05 43.89 -16.99
CA SER A 419 16.57 45.25 -17.10
C SER A 419 16.78 45.71 -18.55
N LEU A 420 15.71 46.06 -19.26
CA LEU A 420 15.78 46.70 -20.58
C LEU A 420 16.69 47.93 -20.55
N ASP A 421 16.81 48.59 -19.39
CA ASP A 421 17.70 49.72 -19.20
C ASP A 421 19.18 49.30 -19.15
N GLU A 422 19.51 48.11 -18.61
CA GLU A 422 20.87 47.56 -18.64
C GLU A 422 21.24 47.04 -20.04
N GLU A 423 20.33 46.36 -20.74
CA GLU A 423 20.54 45.98 -22.13
C GLU A 423 20.65 47.20 -23.06
N MET A 424 19.83 48.23 -22.84
CA MET A 424 19.92 49.48 -23.59
C MET A 424 21.20 50.25 -23.24
N ALA A 425 21.64 50.27 -21.98
CA ALA A 425 22.91 50.86 -21.58
C ALA A 425 24.10 50.12 -22.22
N GLN A 426 24.07 48.78 -22.24
CA GLN A 426 25.07 47.98 -22.95
C GLN A 426 25.04 48.21 -24.46
N MET A 427 23.85 48.33 -25.06
CA MET A 427 23.70 48.64 -26.48
C MET A 427 24.27 50.02 -26.82
N VAL A 428 23.98 51.03 -26.00
CA VAL A 428 24.54 52.39 -26.14
C VAL A 428 26.06 52.35 -25.94
N GLN A 429 26.56 51.60 -24.97
CA GLN A 429 28.00 51.43 -24.74
C GLN A 429 28.70 50.75 -25.91
N PHE A 430 28.11 49.70 -26.48
CA PHE A 430 28.63 49.04 -27.69
C PHE A 430 28.58 49.98 -28.89
N GLN A 431 27.51 50.76 -29.04
CA GLN A 431 27.40 51.74 -30.12
C GLN A 431 28.41 52.87 -29.98
N GLN A 432 28.66 53.37 -28.77
CA GLN A 432 29.72 54.35 -28.50
C GLN A 432 31.11 53.78 -28.73
N SER A 433 31.36 52.54 -28.28
CA SER A 433 32.64 51.86 -28.48
C SER A 433 32.92 51.59 -29.96
N TYR A 434 31.88 51.21 -30.72
CA TYR A 434 31.96 51.06 -32.17
C TYR A 434 32.25 52.39 -32.86
N ASN A 435 31.54 53.46 -32.49
CA ASN A 435 31.77 54.80 -33.04
C ASN A 435 33.17 55.35 -32.69
N ALA A 436 33.65 55.09 -31.48
CA ALA A 436 35.00 55.46 -31.05
C ALA A 436 36.07 54.69 -31.84
N SER A 437 35.87 53.38 -32.01
CA SER A 437 36.76 52.53 -32.82
C SER A 437 36.78 52.96 -34.28
N ALA A 438 35.61 53.26 -34.87
CA ALA A 438 35.51 53.78 -36.23
C ALA A 438 36.22 55.14 -36.39
N LYS A 439 36.08 56.04 -35.42
CA LYS A 439 36.85 57.30 -35.39
C LYS A 439 38.35 57.07 -35.27
N MET A 440 38.78 56.11 -34.45
CA MET A 440 40.19 55.78 -34.27
C MET A 440 40.79 55.18 -35.55
N ILE A 441 40.03 54.35 -36.27
CA ILE A 441 40.39 53.84 -37.60
C ILE A 441 40.47 54.99 -38.61
N ASN A 442 39.52 55.91 -38.60
CA ASN A 442 39.56 57.08 -39.49
C ASN A 442 40.74 58.00 -39.19
N MET A 443 41.05 58.23 -37.91
CA MET A 443 42.21 59.02 -37.48
C MET A 443 43.52 58.29 -37.82
N GLN A 444 43.58 56.97 -37.72
CA GLN A 444 44.70 56.19 -38.25
C GLN A 444 44.83 56.31 -39.76
N ASN A 445 43.72 56.26 -40.51
CA ASN A 445 43.73 56.48 -41.96
C ASN A 445 44.20 57.89 -42.32
N GLU A 446 43.80 58.92 -41.58
CA GLU A 446 44.28 60.29 -41.78
C GLU A 446 45.75 60.47 -41.38
N MET A 447 46.21 59.84 -40.30
CA MET A 447 47.63 59.84 -39.95
C MET A 447 48.46 59.09 -40.99
N LEU A 448 47.98 57.95 -41.50
CA LEU A 448 48.59 57.24 -42.61
C LEU A 448 48.60 58.11 -43.88
N ASP A 449 47.51 58.82 -44.17
CA ASP A 449 47.42 59.73 -45.31
C ASP A 449 48.39 60.93 -45.16
N VAL A 450 48.54 61.50 -43.96
CA VAL A 450 49.52 62.56 -43.70
C VAL A 450 50.95 62.03 -43.83
N ILE A 451 51.24 60.81 -43.34
CA ILE A 451 52.55 60.18 -43.49
C ILE A 451 52.83 59.85 -44.96
N ILE A 452 51.85 59.37 -45.72
CA ILE A 452 52.02 58.92 -47.10
C ILE A 452 52.01 60.10 -48.10
N ASN A 453 51.15 61.11 -47.89
CA ASN A 453 50.89 62.18 -48.87
C ASN A 453 51.37 63.59 -48.44
N ARG A 454 51.66 63.85 -47.16
CA ARG A 454 52.09 65.19 -46.68
C ARG A 454 53.51 65.22 -46.09
N LEU A 455 54.03 64.12 -45.59
CA LEU A 455 55.44 63.95 -45.23
C LEU A 455 56.13 63.17 -46.36
N GLY A 456 56.28 63.83 -47.51
CA GLY A 456 56.91 63.22 -48.67
C GLY A 456 58.31 62.67 -48.38
N VAL A 457 58.56 61.46 -48.88
CA VAL A 457 59.84 61.10 -49.48
C VAL A 457 59.62 60.99 -50.98
#